data_AF-A0A1H1QU38-F1
#
_entry.id   AF-A0A1H1QU38-F1
#
_cell.length_a   1.000
_cell.length_b   1.000
_cell.length_c   1.000
_cell.angle_alpha   90.00
_cell.angle_beta   90.00
_cell.angle_gamma   90.00
#
_symmetry.space_group_name_H-M   'P 1'
#
loop_
_entity.id
_entity.type
_entity.pdbx_description
1 polymer ?
#
loop_
_entity_poly.entity_id
_entity_poly.type
_entity_poly.pdbx_seq_one_letter_code
_entity_poly.pdbx_strand_id
1 'polypeptide(L)' 'MSEPTGPAAPTPPAVDHPDVAAALRLVADLDDQPLDQHHERLSRVHEVLHGVLHPGPPAR' A
#
# COMPACT_ATOMS: atom_id res chain seq x y z
N MET A 1 -25.27 -28.78 9.72
CA MET A 1 -24.33 -28.30 10.75
C MET A 1 -23.46 -27.28 10.06
N SER A 2 -23.52 -26.02 10.47
CA SER A 2 -22.81 -24.90 9.83
C SER A 2 -21.30 -25.02 10.08
N GLU A 3 -20.49 -25.02 9.02
CA GLU A 3 -19.04 -24.93 9.14
C GLU A 3 -18.62 -23.49 9.47
N PRO A 4 -17.62 -23.31 10.36
CA PRO A 4 -17.25 -22.02 10.91
C PRO A 4 -16.36 -21.24 9.93
N THR A 5 -16.74 -19.99 9.70
CA THR A 5 -15.91 -18.83 9.33
C THR A 5 -14.51 -19.15 8.80
N GLY A 6 -14.33 -19.01 7.48
CA GLY A 6 -13.03 -19.01 6.83
C GLY A 6 -12.08 -17.97 7.45
N PRO A 7 -10.75 -18.14 7.32
CA PRO A 7 -9.77 -17.30 7.98
C PRO A 7 -10.04 -15.83 7.66
N ALA A 8 -10.37 -15.06 8.69
CA ALA A 8 -10.52 -13.62 8.56
C ALA A 8 -9.20 -13.08 7.99
N ALA A 9 -9.26 -12.48 6.81
CA ALA A 9 -8.10 -11.84 6.21
C ALA A 9 -7.48 -10.91 7.27
N PRO A 10 -6.17 -11.00 7.53
CA PRO A 10 -5.54 -10.17 8.55
C PRO A 10 -5.82 -8.71 8.21
N THR A 11 -6.45 -8.00 9.15
CA THR A 11 -6.67 -6.56 8.98
C THR A 11 -5.29 -5.92 8.94
N PRO A 12 -4.91 -5.23 7.85
CA PRO A 12 -3.60 -4.62 7.76
C PRO A 12 -3.42 -3.65 8.93
N PRO A 13 -2.20 -3.55 9.50
CA PRO A 13 -1.93 -2.63 10.58
C PRO A 13 -2.38 -1.23 10.18
N ALA A 14 -3.05 -0.52 11.10
CA ALA A 14 -3.44 0.86 10.86
C ALA A 14 -2.16 1.66 10.61
N VAL A 15 -2.03 2.22 9.42
CA VAL A 15 -0.90 3.06 9.05
C VAL A 15 -1.26 4.49 9.42
N ASP A 16 -0.68 4.99 10.50
CA ASP A 16 -0.94 6.35 11.02
C ASP A 16 -0.45 7.47 10.08
N HIS A 17 0.27 7.14 9.01
CA HIS A 17 0.76 8.12 8.03
C HIS A 17 -0.19 8.19 6.81
N PRO A 18 -0.86 9.34 6.56
CA PRO A 18 -1.89 9.45 5.52
C PRO A 18 -1.36 9.15 4.12
N ASP A 19 -0.14 9.59 3.80
CA ASP A 19 0.48 9.32 2.49
C ASP A 19 0.83 7.84 2.29
N VAL A 20 1.29 7.16 3.34
CA VAL A 20 1.57 5.72 3.29
C VAL A 20 0.26 4.95 3.18
N ALA A 21 -0.79 5.33 3.91
CA ALA A 21 -2.12 4.73 3.80
C ALA A 21 -2.75 4.96 2.41
N ALA A 22 -2.49 6.10 1.76
CA ALA A 22 -2.90 6.35 0.38
C ALA A 22 -2.10 5.48 -0.60
N ALA A 23 -0.78 5.37 -0.42
CA ALA A 23 0.09 4.55 -1.25
C ALA A 23 -0.29 3.06 -1.18
N LEU A 24 -0.55 2.52 0.01
CA LEU A 24 -0.96 1.11 0.18
C LEU A 24 -2.30 0.81 -0.49
N ARG A 25 -3.23 1.78 -0.54
CA ARG A 25 -4.49 1.62 -1.27
C ARG A 25 -4.29 1.50 -2.79
N LEU A 26 -3.22 2.06 -3.35
CA LEU A 26 -2.91 1.94 -4.79
C LEU A 26 -2.46 0.53 -5.20
N VAL A 27 -2.03 -0.29 -4.25
CA VAL A 27 -1.57 -1.67 -4.47
C VAL A 27 -2.50 -2.70 -3.82
N ALA A 28 -3.61 -2.27 -3.22
CA ALA A 28 -4.56 -3.16 -2.55
C ALA A 28 -5.30 -4.09 -3.54
N ASP A 29 -5.57 -3.60 -4.75
CA ASP A 29 -6.23 -4.34 -5.84
C ASP A 29 -5.24 -4.79 -6.93
N LEU A 30 -3.95 -4.84 -6.65
CA LEU A 30 -2.93 -5.09 -7.67
C LEU A 30 -3.12 -6.45 -8.36
N ASP A 31 -3.55 -7.49 -7.62
CA ASP A 31 -3.79 -8.84 -8.13
C ASP A 31 -4.93 -8.89 -9.18
N ASP A 32 -5.90 -7.97 -9.09
CA ASP A 32 -7.04 -7.87 -10.01
C ASP A 32 -6.74 -7.01 -11.26
N GLN A 33 -5.56 -6.40 -11.35
CA GLN A 33 -5.18 -5.52 -12.47
C GLN A 33 -4.30 -6.22 -13.52
N PRO A 34 -4.35 -5.76 -14.78
CA PRO A 34 -3.38 -6.13 -15.82
C PRO A 34 -1.92 -5.85 -15.41
N LEU A 35 -1.03 -6.77 -15.75
CA LEU A 35 0.41 -6.71 -15.44
C LEU A 35 1.06 -5.39 -15.89
N ASP A 36 0.65 -4.85 -17.04
CA ASP A 36 1.19 -3.60 -17.59
C ASP A 36 0.98 -2.41 -16.64
N GLN A 37 -0.08 -2.44 -15.82
CA GLN A 37 -0.39 -1.39 -14.84
C GLN A 37 0.31 -1.59 -13.49
N HIS A 38 0.88 -2.78 -13.24
CA HIS A 38 1.55 -3.09 -11.97
C HIS A 38 2.78 -2.23 -11.79
N HIS A 39 3.58 -2.11 -12.86
CA HIS A 39 4.87 -1.41 -12.79
C HIS A 39 4.71 0.07 -12.44
N GLU A 40 3.76 0.76 -13.08
CA GLU A 40 3.49 2.17 -12.80
C GLU A 40 2.97 2.39 -11.38
N ARG A 41 2.05 1.55 -10.92
CA ARG A 41 1.50 1.63 -9.56
C ARG A 41 2.57 1.34 -8.51
N LEU A 42 3.38 0.29 -8.70
CA LEU A 42 4.49 -0.03 -7.80
C LEU A 42 5.55 1.08 -7.78
N SER A 43 5.89 1.65 -8.94
CA SER A 43 6.81 2.79 -9.03
C SER A 43 6.29 3.98 -8.22
N ARG A 44 5.01 4.33 -8.39
CA ARG A 44 4.37 5.44 -7.67
C ARG A 44 4.32 5.21 -6.16
N VAL A 45 3.99 4.00 -5.72
CA VAL A 45 4.02 3.64 -4.29
C VAL A 45 5.43 3.74 -3.74
N HIS A 46 6.42 3.24 -4.48
CA HIS A 46 7.83 3.32 -4.09
C HIS A 46 8.29 4.77 -3.91
N GLU A 47 7.95 5.69 -4.82
CA GLU A 47 8.28 7.11 -4.68
C GLU A 47 7.69 7.75 -3.42
N VAL A 48 6.41 7.46 -3.12
CA VAL A 48 5.74 7.98 -1.92
C VAL A 48 6.41 7.44 -0.66
N LEU A 49 6.64 6.13 -0.58
CA LEU A 49 7.30 5.52 0.57
C LEU A 49 8.73 6.06 0.74
N HIS A 50 9.47 6.21 -0.35
CA HIS A 50 10.82 6.76 -0.32
C HIS A 50 10.81 8.21 0.18
N GLY A 51 9.88 9.05 -0.27
CA GLY A 51 9.76 10.44 0.19
C GLY A 51 9.41 10.55 1.68
N VAL A 52 8.58 9.64 2.19
CA VAL A 52 8.20 9.60 3.62
C VAL A 52 9.36 9.08 4.49
N LEU A 53 10.07 8.05 4.05
CA LEU A 53 11.16 7.42 4.81
C LEU A 53 12.48 8.19 4.72
N HIS A 54 12.69 8.92 3.63
CA HIS A 54 13.89 9.73 3.37
C HIS A 54 13.50 11.19 3.11
N PRO A 55 12.95 11.89 4.12
CA PRO A 55 12.72 13.32 3.97
C PRO A 55 14.07 13.99 3.70
N GLY A 56 14.15 14.74 2.60
CA GLY A 56 15.33 15.51 2.27
C GLY A 56 15.74 16.42 3.43
N PRO A 57 17.03 16.82 3.52
CA PRO A 57 17.48 17.68 4.60
C PRO A 57 16.62 18.95 4.66
N PRO A 58 16.22 19.42 5.85
CA PRO A 58 15.44 20.66 5.96
C PRO A 58 16.25 21.79 5.31
N ALA A 59 15.62 22.49 4.36
CA ALA A 59 16.21 23.68 3.76
C ALA A 59 16.56 24.67 4.87
N ARG A 60 17.84 25.08 4.93
CA ARG A 60 18.36 26.03 5.92
C ARG A 60 18.03 27.46 5.55
#